data_AF-A0A7W0MH30-F1
#
_entry.id   AF-A0A7W0MH30-F1
#
_cell.length_a   1.000
_cell.length_b   1.000
_cell.length_c   1.000
_cell.angle_alpha   90.00
_cell.angle_beta   90.00
_cell.angle_gamma   90.00
#
_symmetry.space_group_name_H-M   'P 1'
#
loop_
_entity.id
_entity.type
_entity.pdbx_description
1 polymer ?
#
loop_
_entity_poly.entity_id
_entity_poly.type
_entity_poly.pdbx_seq_one_letter_code
_entity_poly.pdbx_strand_id
1 'polypeptide(L)'
;MDYVNWVGRVLEKIVEEGRTSAQTGGFGLNVYDIAKAVHGPGATNSQTIGLNRLFAEMKDAGLLLETNSDVFYKPSYTGRSILKDPVPYWQAVCEEKLESDQGELLHLVNRLSPRVSGDNITLDWVELTQLLADLDWPDKDERLRTVGRELGGRGLAKCLCLGSLQLKASYQGLVWETRRGFTLEAKFIDGLVAEWETTSVEFKRELSLNPADRQAKFVKDLLGLANTQASGRRWMVVGFSEKTRAYHGPPDHKVSQNRIEQILSPYTTPNVEVRYEVVDYRAGKVGKLEVLRDARKLPYRVAKSVGDKKRIEEGQVFVRHGSQTEAPTPAELQAIVEEGERARLHLEADRTSL
;
A
#
# COMPACT_ATOMS: atom_id res chain seq x y z
N MET A 1 4.32 -1.78 -18.73
CA MET A 1 3.01 -1.36 -18.19
C MET A 1 2.23 -2.60 -17.85
N ASP A 2 1.55 -2.66 -16.69
CA ASP A 2 0.66 -3.78 -16.36
C ASP A 2 -0.78 -3.52 -16.85
N TYR A 3 -1.66 -4.51 -16.75
CA TYR A 3 -3.05 -4.41 -17.23
C TYR A 3 -3.84 -3.31 -16.50
N VAL A 4 -3.65 -3.12 -15.19
CA VAL A 4 -4.36 -2.08 -14.42
C VAL A 4 -3.99 -0.69 -14.93
N ASN A 5 -2.70 -0.44 -15.21
CA ASN A 5 -2.24 0.82 -15.79
C ASN A 5 -2.68 0.98 -17.26
N TRP A 6 -2.76 -0.12 -18.01
CA TRP A 6 -3.31 -0.13 -19.36
C TRP A 6 -4.78 0.33 -19.41
N VAL A 7 -5.61 -0.17 -18.49
CA VAL A 7 -7.01 0.29 -18.33
C VAL A 7 -7.05 1.79 -18.05
N GLY A 8 -6.19 2.29 -17.17
CA GLY A 8 -6.06 3.72 -16.87
C GLY A 8 -5.73 4.56 -18.11
N ARG A 9 -4.74 4.15 -18.90
CA ARG A 9 -4.36 4.82 -20.16
C ARG A 9 -5.51 4.87 -21.17
N VAL A 10 -6.22 3.77 -21.35
CA VAL A 10 -7.37 3.72 -22.29
C VAL A 10 -8.50 4.63 -21.80
N LEU A 11 -8.80 4.60 -20.50
CA LEU A 11 -9.84 5.44 -19.90
C LEU A 11 -9.50 6.94 -20.00
N GLU A 12 -8.22 7.30 -19.82
CA GLU A 12 -7.72 8.66 -20.03
C GLU A 12 -7.97 9.12 -21.46
N LYS A 13 -7.63 8.27 -22.46
CA LYS A 13 -7.87 8.58 -23.87
C LYS A 13 -9.35 8.77 -24.20
N ILE A 14 -10.23 7.94 -23.62
CA ILE A 14 -11.68 8.12 -23.78
C ILE A 14 -12.14 9.47 -23.21
N VAL A 15 -11.60 9.90 -22.06
CA VAL A 15 -11.94 11.21 -21.46
C VAL A 15 -11.40 12.38 -22.28
N GLU A 16 -10.17 12.28 -22.79
CA GLU A 16 -9.55 13.31 -23.64
C GLU A 16 -10.37 13.51 -24.92
N GLU A 17 -10.65 12.43 -25.65
CA GLU A 17 -11.44 12.47 -26.89
C GLU A 17 -12.90 12.88 -26.64
N GLY A 18 -13.47 12.52 -25.49
CA GLY A 18 -14.82 12.97 -25.11
C GLY A 18 -14.93 14.48 -24.89
N ARG A 19 -13.80 15.21 -24.79
CA ARG A 19 -13.78 16.68 -24.63
C ARG A 19 -13.61 17.42 -25.95
N THR A 20 -13.25 16.75 -27.05
CA THR A 20 -12.96 17.42 -28.32
C THR A 20 -14.21 17.92 -29.04
N SER A 21 -15.39 17.35 -28.76
CA SER A 21 -16.66 17.86 -29.28
C SER A 21 -17.83 17.63 -28.30
N ALA A 22 -18.82 18.54 -28.31
CA ALA A 22 -20.03 18.40 -27.51
C ALA A 22 -20.83 17.13 -27.89
N GLN A 23 -20.76 16.71 -29.16
CA GLN A 23 -21.40 15.51 -29.66
C GLN A 23 -20.74 14.25 -29.08
N THR A 24 -19.42 14.12 -29.12
CA THR A 24 -18.68 12.99 -28.51
C THR A 24 -18.83 12.96 -26.99
N GLY A 25 -18.92 14.12 -26.33
CA GLY A 25 -19.21 14.18 -24.90
C GLY A 25 -20.59 13.65 -24.50
N GLY A 26 -21.61 13.88 -25.33
CA GLY A 26 -22.99 13.44 -25.08
C GLY A 26 -23.25 11.98 -25.45
N PHE A 27 -22.77 11.54 -26.62
CA PHE A 27 -23.06 10.22 -27.17
C PHE A 27 -22.01 9.15 -26.81
N GLY A 28 -20.80 9.56 -26.38
CA GLY A 28 -19.67 8.65 -26.20
C GLY A 28 -18.86 8.46 -27.48
N LEU A 29 -17.92 7.51 -27.45
CA LEU A 29 -17.00 7.23 -28.55
C LEU A 29 -17.18 5.78 -29.00
N ASN A 30 -17.12 5.54 -30.32
CA ASN A 30 -17.09 4.17 -30.82
C ASN A 30 -15.68 3.57 -30.67
N VAL A 31 -15.60 2.24 -30.71
CA VAL A 31 -14.32 1.52 -30.52
C VAL A 31 -13.25 1.91 -31.54
N TYR A 32 -13.61 2.25 -32.78
CA TYR A 32 -12.64 2.63 -33.81
C TYR A 32 -11.99 3.98 -33.52
N ASP A 33 -12.78 4.95 -33.05
CA ASP A 33 -12.26 6.26 -32.66
C ASP A 33 -11.34 6.15 -31.45
N ILE A 34 -11.71 5.31 -30.47
CA ILE A 34 -10.84 5.04 -29.31
C ILE A 34 -9.57 4.30 -29.74
N ALA A 35 -9.67 3.32 -30.64
CA ALA A 35 -8.50 2.62 -31.17
C ALA A 35 -7.51 3.57 -31.83
N LYS A 36 -8.01 4.53 -32.63
CA LYS A 36 -7.19 5.59 -33.24
C LYS A 36 -6.58 6.51 -32.19
N ALA A 37 -7.31 6.87 -31.15
CA ALA A 37 -6.79 7.73 -30.08
C ALA A 37 -5.70 7.03 -29.25
N VAL A 38 -5.82 5.72 -29.03
CA VAL A 38 -4.90 4.94 -28.21
C VAL A 38 -3.65 4.50 -28.98
N HIS A 39 -3.81 4.11 -30.26
CA HIS A 39 -2.75 3.53 -31.10
C HIS A 39 -2.31 4.38 -32.28
N GLY A 40 -2.98 5.51 -32.54
CA GLY A 40 -2.77 6.37 -33.69
C GLY A 40 -3.61 5.98 -34.92
N PRO A 41 -3.54 6.77 -36.01
CA PRO A 41 -4.39 6.60 -37.21
C PRO A 41 -4.28 5.23 -37.89
N GLY A 42 -3.17 4.52 -37.69
CA GLY A 42 -2.90 3.19 -38.26
C GLY A 42 -3.38 2.01 -37.39
N ALA A 43 -4.31 2.25 -36.44
CA ALA A 43 -4.81 1.21 -35.56
C ALA A 43 -5.34 -0.01 -36.35
N THR A 44 -4.89 -1.21 -35.98
CA THR A 44 -5.25 -2.44 -36.69
C THR A 44 -6.58 -3.02 -36.20
N ASN A 45 -7.14 -3.95 -36.98
CA ASN A 45 -8.34 -4.68 -36.58
C ASN A 45 -8.13 -5.51 -35.29
N SER A 46 -6.94 -6.10 -35.10
CA SER A 46 -6.64 -6.87 -33.88
C SER A 46 -6.61 -5.98 -32.63
N GLN A 47 -6.11 -4.74 -32.75
CA GLN A 47 -6.14 -3.77 -31.65
C GLN A 47 -7.58 -3.35 -31.31
N THR A 48 -8.42 -3.15 -32.33
CA THR A 48 -9.85 -2.84 -32.15
C THR A 48 -10.58 -3.98 -31.44
N ILE A 49 -10.32 -5.23 -31.82
CA ILE A 49 -10.89 -6.41 -31.16
C ILE A 49 -10.41 -6.50 -29.69
N GLY A 50 -9.12 -6.23 -29.45
CA GLY A 50 -8.56 -6.18 -28.11
C GLY A 50 -9.25 -5.14 -27.21
N LEU A 51 -9.52 -3.95 -27.74
CA LEU A 51 -10.24 -2.89 -27.03
C LEU A 51 -11.69 -3.26 -26.75
N ASN A 52 -12.40 -3.88 -27.69
CA ASN A 52 -13.76 -4.37 -27.42
C ASN A 52 -13.79 -5.38 -26.25
N ARG A 53 -12.81 -6.28 -26.17
CA ARG A 53 -12.68 -7.22 -25.04
C ARG A 53 -12.39 -6.47 -23.73
N LEU A 54 -11.52 -5.46 -23.76
CA LEU A 54 -11.23 -4.61 -22.61
C LEU A 54 -12.48 -3.84 -22.14
N PHE A 55 -13.30 -3.34 -23.05
CA PHE A 55 -14.49 -2.57 -22.68
C PHE A 55 -15.55 -3.41 -21.96
N ALA A 56 -15.69 -4.69 -22.32
CA ALA A 56 -16.52 -5.61 -21.54
C ALA A 56 -16.02 -5.69 -20.08
N GLU A 57 -14.71 -5.86 -19.87
CA GLU A 57 -14.12 -5.87 -18.51
C GLU A 57 -14.31 -4.55 -17.77
N MET A 58 -14.15 -3.42 -18.46
CA MET A 58 -14.33 -2.10 -17.86
C MET A 58 -15.79 -1.81 -17.53
N LYS A 59 -16.75 -2.28 -18.33
CA LYS A 59 -18.19 -2.19 -18.03
C LYS A 59 -18.53 -3.00 -16.78
N ASP A 60 -18.03 -4.23 -16.72
CA ASP A 60 -18.28 -5.11 -15.58
C ASP A 60 -17.66 -4.57 -14.28
N ALA A 61 -16.53 -3.88 -14.38
CA ALA A 61 -15.92 -3.13 -13.28
C ALA A 61 -16.61 -1.78 -12.99
N GLY A 62 -17.69 -1.43 -13.71
CA GLY A 62 -18.42 -0.18 -13.55
C GLY A 62 -17.66 1.07 -13.98
N LEU A 63 -16.60 0.95 -14.77
CA LEU A 63 -15.75 2.06 -15.23
C LEU A 63 -16.26 2.71 -16.52
N LEU A 64 -16.96 1.96 -17.36
CA LEU A 64 -17.58 2.45 -18.59
C LEU A 64 -19.11 2.27 -18.52
N LEU A 65 -19.81 3.14 -19.23
CA LEU A 65 -21.22 3.03 -19.56
C LEU A 65 -21.33 2.77 -21.05
N GLU A 66 -22.16 1.80 -21.41
CA GLU A 66 -22.65 1.60 -22.76
C GLU A 66 -23.86 2.52 -22.99
N THR A 67 -23.98 3.05 -24.21
CA THR A 67 -25.13 3.86 -24.61
C THR A 67 -26.03 3.06 -25.57
N ASN A 68 -27.23 3.56 -25.85
CA ASN A 68 -28.35 2.83 -26.50
C ASN A 68 -28.08 2.22 -27.90
N SER A 69 -26.86 2.27 -28.42
CA SER A 69 -26.49 1.74 -29.73
C SER A 69 -25.44 0.63 -29.68
N ASP A 70 -25.12 0.04 -28.52
CA ASP A 70 -24.16 -1.08 -28.31
C ASP A 70 -22.74 -0.87 -28.89
N VAL A 71 -22.46 0.33 -29.40
CA VAL A 71 -21.24 0.63 -30.17
C VAL A 71 -20.47 1.79 -29.54
N PHE A 72 -21.10 2.57 -28.65
CA PHE A 72 -20.51 3.78 -28.08
C PHE A 72 -20.35 3.69 -26.56
N TYR A 73 -19.16 4.07 -26.11
CA TYR A 73 -18.72 3.98 -24.72
C TYR A 73 -18.45 5.36 -24.15
N LYS A 74 -18.83 5.56 -22.89
CA LYS A 74 -18.47 6.76 -22.12
C LYS A 74 -17.96 6.37 -20.73
N PRO A 75 -17.05 7.15 -20.14
CA PRO A 75 -16.58 6.86 -18.80
C PRO A 75 -17.69 7.13 -17.80
N SER A 76 -17.92 6.16 -16.92
CA SER A 76 -18.87 6.28 -15.81
C SER A 76 -18.38 7.32 -14.80
N TYR A 77 -19.18 7.62 -13.78
CA TYR A 77 -18.72 8.43 -12.65
C TYR A 77 -17.49 7.80 -11.99
N THR A 78 -17.55 6.49 -11.70
CA THR A 78 -16.43 5.72 -11.14
C THR A 78 -15.21 5.77 -12.06
N GLY A 79 -15.38 5.57 -13.37
CA GLY A 79 -14.31 5.66 -14.34
C GLY A 79 -13.60 7.02 -14.33
N ARG A 80 -14.36 8.12 -14.25
CA ARG A 80 -13.78 9.47 -14.13
C ARG A 80 -13.10 9.69 -12.78
N SER A 81 -13.64 9.11 -11.71
CA SER A 81 -13.07 9.23 -10.37
C SER A 81 -11.70 8.54 -10.29
N ILE A 82 -11.55 7.34 -10.85
CA ILE A 82 -10.28 6.60 -10.76
C ILE A 82 -9.15 7.27 -11.55
N LEU A 83 -9.46 8.07 -12.58
CA LEU A 83 -8.46 8.89 -13.27
C LEU A 83 -7.95 10.05 -12.40
N LYS A 84 -8.73 10.51 -11.43
CA LYS A 84 -8.32 11.55 -10.48
C LYS A 84 -7.56 10.96 -9.30
N ASP A 85 -8.15 9.94 -8.68
CA ASP A 85 -7.57 9.19 -7.58
C ASP A 85 -8.13 7.76 -7.62
N PRO A 86 -7.33 6.76 -8.03
CA PRO A 86 -7.78 5.38 -8.09
C PRO A 86 -7.79 4.69 -6.73
N VAL A 87 -7.15 5.27 -5.70
CA VAL A 87 -6.91 4.60 -4.42
C VAL A 87 -8.19 4.22 -3.69
N PRO A 88 -9.22 5.08 -3.58
CA PRO A 88 -10.46 4.70 -2.91
C PRO A 88 -11.15 3.49 -3.56
N TYR A 89 -11.16 3.43 -4.89
CA TYR A 89 -11.73 2.29 -5.62
C TYR A 89 -10.88 1.02 -5.40
N TRP A 90 -9.55 1.14 -5.50
CA TRP A 90 -8.66 0.00 -5.24
C TRP A 90 -8.76 -0.49 -3.81
N GLN A 91 -8.87 0.39 -2.81
CA GLN A 91 -9.07 0.03 -1.42
C GLN A 91 -10.35 -0.78 -1.23
N ALA A 92 -11.48 -0.33 -1.81
CA ALA A 92 -12.74 -1.07 -1.74
C ALA A 92 -12.62 -2.48 -2.33
N VAL A 93 -11.90 -2.63 -3.45
CA VAL A 93 -11.61 -3.95 -4.04
C VAL A 93 -10.70 -4.79 -3.13
N CYS A 94 -9.63 -4.21 -2.60
CA CYS A 94 -8.62 -4.90 -1.78
C CYS A 94 -9.07 -5.23 -0.35
N GLU A 95 -10.21 -4.71 0.10
CA GLU A 95 -10.85 -5.05 1.38
C GLU A 95 -11.49 -6.45 1.37
N GLU A 96 -11.73 -7.01 0.18
CA GLU A 96 -12.22 -8.38 0.02
C GLU A 96 -11.30 -9.39 0.71
N LYS A 97 -11.86 -10.16 1.63
CA LYS A 97 -11.16 -11.25 2.32
C LYS A 97 -11.36 -12.53 1.54
N LEU A 98 -10.23 -13.11 1.14
CA LEU A 98 -10.17 -14.40 0.46
C LEU A 98 -9.66 -15.48 1.42
N GLU A 99 -10.24 -16.66 1.30
CA GLU A 99 -9.67 -17.89 1.86
C GLU A 99 -8.39 -18.27 1.13
N SER A 100 -7.61 -19.21 1.69
CA SER A 100 -6.29 -19.58 1.13
C SER A 100 -6.39 -20.04 -0.31
N ASP A 101 -7.35 -20.92 -0.61
CA ASP A 101 -7.57 -21.47 -1.94
C ASP A 101 -8.13 -20.44 -2.94
N GLN A 102 -9.02 -19.56 -2.50
CA GLN A 102 -9.47 -18.41 -3.30
C GLN A 102 -8.29 -17.51 -3.69
N GLY A 103 -7.39 -17.22 -2.74
CA GLY A 103 -6.18 -16.43 -2.99
C GLY A 103 -5.22 -17.13 -3.95
N GLU A 104 -4.94 -18.42 -3.73
CA GLU A 104 -4.07 -19.22 -4.60
C GLU A 104 -4.60 -19.30 -6.04
N LEU A 105 -5.89 -19.57 -6.22
CA LEU A 105 -6.50 -19.62 -7.54
C LEU A 105 -6.52 -18.26 -8.22
N LEU A 106 -6.87 -17.19 -7.49
CA LEU A 106 -6.88 -15.84 -8.04
C LEU A 106 -5.48 -15.44 -8.51
N HIS A 107 -4.45 -15.71 -7.70
CA HIS A 107 -3.05 -15.48 -8.07
C HIS A 107 -2.70 -16.20 -9.38
N LEU A 108 -3.04 -17.49 -9.48
CA LEU A 108 -2.76 -18.31 -10.66
C LEU A 108 -3.47 -17.77 -11.91
N VAL A 109 -4.77 -17.45 -11.82
CA VAL A 109 -5.55 -16.89 -12.94
C VAL A 109 -4.99 -15.53 -13.37
N ASN A 110 -4.65 -14.66 -12.41
CA ASN A 110 -4.07 -13.33 -12.68
C ASN A 110 -2.69 -13.41 -13.32
N ARG A 111 -1.92 -14.47 -13.03
CA ARG A 111 -0.63 -14.74 -13.68
C ARG A 111 -0.79 -15.27 -15.11
N LEU A 112 -1.73 -16.21 -15.30
CA LEU A 112 -1.88 -16.94 -16.57
C LEU A 112 -2.77 -16.26 -17.61
N SER A 113 -3.63 -15.33 -17.21
CA SER A 113 -4.62 -14.71 -18.12
C SER A 113 -4.06 -13.56 -19.00
N PRO A 114 -3.21 -12.65 -18.50
CA PRO A 114 -2.71 -11.53 -19.31
C PRO A 114 -1.87 -11.97 -20.52
N ARG A 115 -2.07 -11.29 -21.66
CA ARG A 115 -1.25 -11.40 -22.87
C ARG A 115 -0.80 -10.03 -23.31
N VAL A 116 0.48 -9.90 -23.66
CA VAL A 116 1.06 -8.65 -24.17
C VAL A 116 1.36 -8.83 -25.65
N SER A 117 0.84 -7.92 -26.47
CA SER A 117 1.08 -7.89 -27.92
C SER A 117 1.32 -6.45 -28.37
N GLY A 118 2.58 -6.06 -28.50
CA GLY A 118 2.98 -4.67 -28.72
C GLY A 118 2.54 -3.79 -27.53
N ASP A 119 1.83 -2.71 -27.82
CA ASP A 119 1.30 -1.79 -26.79
C ASP A 119 -0.05 -2.23 -26.19
N ASN A 120 -0.55 -3.41 -26.57
CA ASN A 120 -1.83 -3.91 -26.07
C ASN A 120 -1.64 -4.98 -25.00
N ILE A 121 -2.52 -4.92 -24.00
CA ILE A 121 -2.67 -5.98 -23.02
C ILE A 121 -4.11 -6.49 -23.07
N THR A 122 -4.28 -7.78 -23.36
CA THR A 122 -5.58 -8.47 -23.34
C THR A 122 -5.58 -9.53 -22.24
N LEU A 123 -6.79 -9.95 -21.82
CA LEU A 123 -6.98 -11.06 -20.89
C LEU A 123 -7.59 -12.22 -21.65
N ASP A 124 -6.95 -13.37 -21.59
CA ASP A 124 -7.42 -14.61 -22.21
C ASP A 124 -7.94 -15.58 -21.15
N TRP A 125 -8.87 -16.44 -21.57
CA TRP A 125 -9.34 -17.56 -20.77
C TRP A 125 -8.21 -18.54 -20.51
N VAL A 126 -8.13 -19.02 -19.28
CA VAL A 126 -7.21 -20.03 -18.78
C VAL A 126 -8.00 -21.34 -18.70
N GLU A 127 -7.49 -22.36 -19.37
CA GLU A 127 -8.13 -23.66 -19.45
C GLU A 127 -7.96 -24.44 -18.15
N LEU A 128 -8.95 -25.28 -17.83
CA LEU A 128 -8.93 -26.18 -16.67
C LEU A 128 -7.61 -26.94 -16.54
N THR A 129 -7.11 -27.51 -17.64
CA THR A 129 -5.88 -28.32 -17.66
C THR A 129 -4.64 -27.53 -17.24
N GLN A 130 -4.58 -26.23 -17.55
CA GLN A 130 -3.49 -25.35 -17.13
C GLN A 130 -3.57 -25.03 -15.64
N LEU A 131 -4.79 -24.80 -15.12
CA LEU A 131 -5.01 -24.55 -13.70
C LEU A 131 -4.64 -25.78 -12.85
N LEU A 132 -5.07 -26.97 -13.28
CA LEU A 132 -4.81 -28.22 -12.57
C LEU A 132 -3.32 -28.59 -12.51
N ALA A 133 -2.54 -28.19 -13.51
CA ALA A 133 -1.10 -28.44 -13.57
C ALA A 133 -0.33 -27.68 -12.47
N ASP A 134 -0.82 -26.50 -12.08
CA ASP A 134 -0.12 -25.59 -11.16
C ASP A 134 -0.69 -25.59 -9.73
N LEU A 135 -1.91 -26.09 -9.52
CA LEU A 135 -2.51 -26.20 -8.19
C LEU A 135 -2.18 -27.54 -7.54
N ASP A 136 -1.78 -27.55 -6.27
CA ASP A 136 -1.51 -28.77 -5.50
C ASP A 136 -2.66 -29.12 -4.54
N TRP A 137 -3.91 -28.98 -4.99
CA TRP A 137 -5.07 -29.25 -4.14
C TRP A 137 -5.46 -30.73 -4.15
N PRO A 138 -5.96 -31.28 -3.02
CA PRO A 138 -6.76 -32.50 -3.06
C PRO A 138 -8.09 -32.22 -3.79
N ASP A 139 -8.59 -33.21 -4.53
CA ASP A 139 -9.89 -33.15 -5.23
C ASP A 139 -10.08 -31.89 -6.11
N LYS A 140 -9.04 -31.60 -6.91
CA LYS A 140 -8.88 -30.34 -7.65
C LYS A 140 -10.13 -29.94 -8.45
N ASP A 141 -10.81 -30.87 -9.10
CA ASP A 141 -11.89 -30.54 -10.05
C ASP A 141 -13.12 -29.89 -9.39
N GLU A 142 -13.67 -30.50 -8.33
CA GLU A 142 -14.86 -29.99 -7.65
C GLU A 142 -14.54 -28.72 -6.86
N ARG A 143 -13.39 -28.72 -6.18
CA ARG A 143 -12.92 -27.55 -5.43
C ARG A 143 -12.69 -26.36 -6.35
N LEU A 144 -12.00 -26.55 -7.48
CA LEU A 144 -11.74 -25.49 -8.45
C LEU A 144 -13.02 -24.90 -9.05
N ARG A 145 -14.02 -25.73 -9.33
CA ARG A 145 -15.34 -25.24 -9.81
C ARG A 145 -16.03 -24.38 -8.75
N THR A 146 -15.97 -24.79 -7.49
CA THR A 146 -16.58 -24.05 -6.37
C THR A 146 -15.87 -22.72 -6.17
N VAL A 147 -14.56 -22.75 -5.93
CA VAL A 147 -13.73 -21.54 -5.72
C VAL A 147 -13.78 -20.60 -6.92
N GLY A 148 -13.75 -21.14 -8.15
CA GLY A 148 -13.85 -20.36 -9.38
C GLY A 148 -15.19 -19.62 -9.53
N ARG A 149 -16.31 -20.25 -9.14
CA ARG A 149 -17.62 -19.58 -9.11
C ARG A 149 -17.70 -18.52 -8.03
N GLU A 150 -17.13 -18.76 -6.86
CA GLU A 150 -17.08 -17.77 -5.78
C GLU A 150 -16.27 -16.53 -6.18
N LEU A 151 -15.09 -16.71 -6.75
CA LEU A 151 -14.31 -15.60 -7.32
C LEU A 151 -15.08 -14.87 -8.43
N GLY A 152 -15.83 -15.61 -9.25
CA GLY A 152 -16.74 -15.07 -10.26
C GLY A 152 -17.86 -14.20 -9.68
N GLY A 153 -18.53 -14.69 -8.65
CA GLY A 153 -19.63 -13.99 -7.97
C GLY A 153 -19.18 -12.72 -7.26
N ARG A 154 -17.90 -12.65 -6.85
CA ARG A 154 -17.28 -11.44 -6.28
C ARG A 154 -16.71 -10.48 -7.32
N GLY A 155 -16.77 -10.82 -8.61
CA GLY A 155 -16.20 -10.01 -9.69
C GLY A 155 -14.67 -10.04 -9.77
N LEU A 156 -13.99 -10.87 -8.97
CA LEU A 156 -12.52 -10.98 -8.95
C LEU A 156 -11.97 -11.85 -10.09
N ALA A 157 -12.78 -12.74 -10.64
CA ALA A 157 -12.47 -13.46 -11.88
C ALA A 157 -13.71 -13.49 -12.78
N LYS A 158 -13.52 -13.84 -14.06
CA LYS A 158 -14.60 -14.31 -14.91
C LYS A 158 -14.59 -15.83 -14.89
N CYS A 159 -15.77 -16.41 -14.81
CA CYS A 159 -15.95 -17.86 -14.74
C CYS A 159 -16.95 -18.30 -15.79
N LEU A 160 -16.54 -19.26 -16.63
CA LEU A 160 -17.39 -19.93 -17.60
C LEU A 160 -17.40 -21.43 -17.27
N CYS A 161 -18.60 -22.01 -17.16
CA CYS A 161 -18.81 -23.41 -16.74
C CYS A 161 -19.55 -24.26 -17.79
N LEU A 162 -19.53 -23.87 -19.06
CA LEU A 162 -20.21 -24.61 -20.13
C LEU A 162 -19.33 -25.77 -20.63
N GLY A 163 -19.47 -26.94 -20.02
CA GLY A 163 -18.69 -28.15 -20.33
C GLY A 163 -17.40 -28.25 -19.53
N SER A 164 -16.39 -27.45 -19.87
CA SER A 164 -15.17 -27.28 -19.09
C SER A 164 -15.21 -25.98 -18.29
N LEU A 165 -14.53 -25.97 -17.13
CA LEU A 165 -14.31 -24.73 -16.38
C LEU A 165 -13.23 -23.92 -17.09
N GLN A 166 -13.53 -22.66 -17.36
CA GLN A 166 -12.56 -21.68 -17.83
C GLN A 166 -12.61 -20.46 -16.92
N LEU A 167 -11.44 -19.97 -16.54
CA LEU A 167 -11.31 -18.77 -15.73
C LEU A 167 -10.52 -17.71 -16.49
N LYS A 168 -10.90 -16.46 -16.33
CA LYS A 168 -10.15 -15.32 -16.88
C LYS A 168 -9.98 -14.29 -15.79
N ALA A 169 -8.83 -13.62 -15.76
CA ALA A 169 -8.64 -12.52 -14.83
C ALA A 169 -9.69 -11.43 -15.09
N SER A 170 -10.00 -10.66 -14.05
CA SER A 170 -10.82 -9.46 -14.17
C SER A 170 -9.98 -8.23 -13.79
N TYR A 171 -10.46 -7.04 -14.11
CA TYR A 171 -9.84 -5.81 -13.62
C TYR A 171 -9.76 -5.78 -12.09
N GLN A 172 -10.85 -6.13 -11.39
CA GLN A 172 -10.89 -6.13 -9.93
C GLN A 172 -9.95 -7.18 -9.33
N GLY A 173 -9.86 -8.37 -9.91
CA GLY A 173 -8.91 -9.41 -9.49
C GLY A 173 -7.46 -8.96 -9.61
N LEU A 174 -7.11 -8.32 -10.72
CA LEU A 174 -5.76 -7.79 -10.93
C LEU A 174 -5.46 -6.60 -10.02
N VAL A 175 -6.44 -5.75 -9.72
CA VAL A 175 -6.33 -4.71 -8.69
C VAL A 175 -6.08 -5.35 -7.33
N TRP A 176 -6.88 -6.35 -6.94
CA TRP A 176 -6.74 -7.06 -5.67
C TRP A 176 -5.33 -7.64 -5.52
N GLU A 177 -4.82 -8.30 -6.56
CA GLU A 177 -3.49 -8.92 -6.53
C GLU A 177 -2.36 -7.89 -6.51
N THR A 178 -2.42 -6.90 -7.40
CA THR A 178 -1.25 -6.05 -7.70
C THR A 178 -1.25 -4.72 -6.98
N ARG A 179 -2.36 -4.32 -6.33
CA ARG A 179 -2.51 -3.03 -5.64
C ARG A 179 -2.76 -3.18 -4.15
N ARG A 180 -3.06 -4.38 -3.64
CA ARG A 180 -3.39 -4.59 -2.21
C ARG A 180 -2.30 -4.10 -1.26
N GLY A 181 -1.03 -4.45 -1.49
CA GLY A 181 0.08 -3.97 -0.67
C GLY A 181 0.11 -2.44 -0.57
N PHE A 182 0.03 -1.76 -1.71
CA PHE A 182 -0.04 -0.30 -1.78
C PHE A 182 -1.29 0.27 -1.07
N THR A 183 -2.48 -0.30 -1.31
CA THR A 183 -3.72 0.22 -0.71
C THR A 183 -3.78 0.04 0.81
N LEU A 184 -3.24 -1.06 1.33
CA LEU A 184 -3.13 -1.32 2.76
C LEU A 184 -2.18 -0.33 3.42
N GLU A 185 -1.01 -0.10 2.82
CA GLU A 185 -0.06 0.89 3.31
C GLU A 185 -0.64 2.31 3.25
N ALA A 186 -1.30 2.66 2.14
CA ALA A 186 -1.95 3.95 2.01
C ALA A 186 -3.06 4.15 3.05
N LYS A 187 -3.91 3.14 3.29
CA LYS A 187 -4.95 3.19 4.31
C LYS A 187 -4.37 3.31 5.72
N PHE A 188 -3.30 2.57 5.99
CA PHE A 188 -2.58 2.63 7.27
C PHE A 188 -2.02 4.04 7.52
N ILE A 189 -1.32 4.61 6.53
CA ILE A 189 -0.78 5.97 6.62
C ILE A 189 -1.92 7.00 6.73
N ASP A 190 -3.02 6.83 6.02
CA ASP A 190 -4.19 7.72 6.11
C ASP A 190 -4.78 7.74 7.52
N GLY A 191 -4.86 6.59 8.18
CA GLY A 191 -5.25 6.50 9.58
C GLY A 191 -4.31 7.30 10.49
N LEU A 192 -3.00 7.16 10.31
CA LEU A 192 -2.01 7.94 11.06
C LEU A 192 -2.12 9.44 10.77
N VAL A 193 -2.36 9.85 9.51
CA VAL A 193 -2.48 11.26 9.13
C VAL A 193 -3.76 11.89 9.68
N ALA A 194 -4.86 11.13 9.74
CA ALA A 194 -6.13 11.59 10.28
C ALA A 194 -6.03 11.92 11.78
N GLU A 195 -5.30 11.11 12.55
CA GLU A 195 -5.01 11.37 13.97
C GLU A 195 -3.85 12.36 14.17
N TRP A 196 -2.93 12.42 13.21
CA TRP A 196 -1.67 13.17 13.24
C TRP A 196 -0.72 12.68 14.35
N GLU A 197 0.03 13.59 14.98
CA GLU A 197 0.99 13.29 16.04
C GLU A 197 0.31 12.94 17.35
N THR A 198 0.73 11.81 17.90
CA THR A 198 0.28 11.30 19.19
C THR A 198 1.51 10.93 20.03
N THR A 199 1.27 10.41 21.24
CA THR A 199 2.32 9.88 22.09
C THR A 199 3.08 8.70 21.46
N SER A 200 2.50 8.01 20.48
CA SER A 200 3.10 6.87 19.78
C SER A 200 3.37 7.12 18.28
N VAL A 201 3.00 8.28 17.75
CA VAL A 201 3.17 8.62 16.33
C VAL A 201 3.87 9.97 16.18
N GLU A 202 4.93 10.00 15.39
CA GLU A 202 5.69 11.20 15.05
C GLU A 202 5.69 11.43 13.54
N PHE A 203 5.44 12.67 13.09
CA PHE A 203 5.54 13.03 11.69
C PHE A 203 6.76 13.90 11.42
N LYS A 204 7.53 13.55 10.40
CA LYS A 204 8.66 14.34 9.93
C LYS A 204 8.45 14.73 8.49
N ARG A 205 8.80 15.97 8.17
CA ARG A 205 8.90 16.42 6.78
C ARG A 205 10.00 15.65 6.05
N GLU A 206 11.20 15.63 6.64
CA GLU A 206 12.39 14.98 6.09
C GLU A 206 13.18 14.38 7.25
N LEU A 207 13.70 13.15 7.08
CA LEU A 207 14.60 12.54 8.05
C LEU A 207 16.04 12.86 7.66
N SER A 208 16.59 13.90 8.28
CA SER A 208 17.97 14.30 8.04
C SER A 208 18.88 13.75 9.12
N LEU A 209 19.78 12.89 8.69
CA LEU A 209 20.68 12.14 9.55
C LEU A 209 22.08 12.77 9.67
N ASN A 210 22.23 13.99 9.15
CA ASN A 210 23.38 14.88 9.28
C ASN A 210 22.85 16.33 9.18
N PRO A 211 23.46 17.35 9.83
CA PRO A 211 24.60 17.32 10.76
C PRO A 211 24.23 16.82 12.17
N ALA A 212 25.19 16.85 13.12
CA ALA A 212 25.04 16.33 14.49
C ALA A 212 23.80 16.84 15.24
N ASP A 213 23.42 18.11 15.09
CA ASP A 213 22.18 18.65 15.68
C ASP A 213 20.90 17.94 15.17
N ARG A 214 20.90 17.48 13.92
CA ARG A 214 19.76 16.73 13.37
C ARG A 214 19.77 15.27 13.84
N GLN A 215 20.96 14.68 14.01
CA GLN A 215 21.11 13.37 14.66
C GLN A 215 20.62 13.41 16.11
N ALA A 216 21.01 14.43 16.87
CA ALA A 216 20.57 14.64 18.25
C ALA A 216 19.04 14.74 18.33
N LYS A 217 18.42 15.52 17.45
CA LYS A 217 16.94 15.59 17.36
C LYS A 217 16.32 14.23 17.02
N PHE A 218 16.87 13.50 16.06
CA PHE A 218 16.37 12.18 15.69
C PHE A 218 16.46 11.18 16.85
N VAL A 219 17.61 11.09 17.52
CA VAL A 219 17.82 10.23 18.70
C VAL A 219 16.84 10.61 19.82
N LYS A 220 16.69 11.91 20.09
CA LYS A 220 15.75 12.43 21.08
C LYS A 220 14.32 11.95 20.81
N ASP A 221 13.82 12.19 19.59
CA ASP A 221 12.44 11.85 19.20
C ASP A 221 12.21 10.31 19.26
N LEU A 222 13.21 9.52 18.84
CA LEU A 222 13.14 8.06 18.90
C LEU A 222 13.12 7.53 20.35
N LEU A 223 13.97 8.07 21.23
CA LEU A 223 13.97 7.74 22.65
C LEU A 223 12.64 8.14 23.31
N GLY A 224 12.08 9.28 22.92
CA GLY A 224 10.74 9.70 23.32
C GLY A 224 9.68 8.64 22.99
N LEU A 225 9.63 8.18 21.74
CA LEU A 225 8.73 7.10 21.33
C LEU A 225 8.99 5.81 22.13
N ALA A 226 10.25 5.40 22.27
CA ALA A 226 10.63 4.15 22.92
C ALA A 226 10.28 4.10 24.42
N ASN A 227 10.46 5.20 25.14
CA ASN A 227 10.23 5.25 26.58
C ASN A 227 8.79 5.54 26.97
N THR A 228 8.02 6.23 26.12
CA THR A 228 6.65 6.64 26.46
C THR A 228 5.75 5.42 26.67
N GLN A 229 5.07 5.43 27.81
CA GLN A 229 4.09 4.41 28.18
C GLN A 229 2.79 4.63 27.39
N ALA A 230 2.78 4.13 26.16
CA ALA A 230 1.63 4.12 25.28
C ALA A 230 1.33 2.69 24.82
N SER A 231 0.04 2.38 24.67
CA SER A 231 -0.39 1.11 24.08
C SER A 231 -0.14 1.09 22.57
N GLY A 232 0.04 -0.10 22.01
CA GLY A 232 0.17 -0.30 20.57
C GLY A 232 1.58 -0.03 20.01
N ARG A 233 1.63 0.00 18.67
CA ARG A 233 2.86 0.17 17.87
C ARG A 233 3.27 1.65 17.85
N ARG A 234 4.56 1.88 17.63
CA ARG A 234 5.17 3.23 17.64
C ARG A 234 5.75 3.54 16.29
N TRP A 235 5.39 4.70 15.74
CA TRP A 235 5.67 5.05 14.36
C TRP A 235 6.33 6.41 14.25
N MET A 236 7.29 6.52 13.34
CA MET A 236 7.72 7.77 12.77
C MET A 236 7.49 7.73 11.26
N VAL A 237 6.70 8.65 10.75
CA VAL A 237 6.33 8.75 9.33
C VAL A 237 7.00 9.96 8.69
N VAL A 238 7.74 9.73 7.61
CA VAL A 238 8.58 10.74 6.93
C VAL A 238 8.00 11.08 5.57
N GLY A 239 7.87 12.38 5.29
CA GLY A 239 7.38 12.90 4.02
C GLY A 239 6.15 13.81 4.15
N PHE A 240 5.80 14.26 5.36
CA PHE A 240 4.63 15.11 5.59
C PHE A 240 5.01 16.42 6.27
N SER A 241 4.39 17.52 5.84
CA SER A 241 4.59 18.85 6.42
C SER A 241 3.86 18.97 7.75
N GLU A 242 4.60 19.33 8.81
CA GLU A 242 4.04 19.56 10.15
C GLU A 242 2.92 20.63 10.17
N LYS A 243 3.08 21.68 9.36
CA LYS A 243 2.15 22.82 9.34
C LYS A 243 0.85 22.51 8.62
N THR A 244 0.95 21.82 7.48
CA THR A 244 -0.19 21.62 6.57
C THR A 244 -0.78 20.22 6.66
N ARG A 245 -0.08 19.29 7.33
CA ARG A 245 -0.37 17.84 7.35
C ARG A 245 -0.43 17.19 5.96
N ALA A 246 0.00 17.92 4.94
CA ALA A 246 0.01 17.46 3.57
C ALA A 246 1.31 16.73 3.27
N TYR A 247 1.24 15.80 2.30
CA TYR A 247 2.42 15.18 1.74
C TYR A 247 3.36 16.27 1.20
N HIS A 248 4.63 16.19 1.58
CA HIS A 248 5.69 17.11 1.22
C HIS A 248 6.57 16.54 0.09
N GLY A 249 6.97 15.27 0.20
CA GLY A 249 7.87 14.65 -0.76
C GLY A 249 8.48 13.34 -0.26
N PRO A 250 9.19 12.62 -1.15
CA PRO A 250 9.78 11.33 -0.80
C PRO A 250 10.94 11.49 0.19
N PRO A 251 11.21 10.45 1.02
CA PRO A 251 12.39 10.46 1.89
C PRO A 251 13.68 10.50 1.06
N ASP A 252 14.75 11.05 1.63
CA ASP A 252 16.08 11.05 1.02
C ASP A 252 16.56 9.60 0.79
N HIS A 253 16.94 9.27 -0.45
CA HIS A 253 17.45 7.96 -0.85
C HIS A 253 18.69 7.50 -0.05
N LYS A 254 19.41 8.42 0.59
CA LYS A 254 20.54 8.10 1.49
C LYS A 254 20.11 7.55 2.85
N VAL A 255 18.84 7.68 3.19
CA VAL A 255 18.26 7.13 4.43
C VAL A 255 17.88 5.67 4.16
N SER A 256 18.52 4.76 4.88
CA SER A 256 18.26 3.32 4.83
C SER A 256 18.23 2.73 6.24
N GLN A 257 17.69 1.52 6.39
CA GLN A 257 17.70 0.76 7.65
C GLN A 257 19.10 0.76 8.28
N ASN A 258 20.11 0.31 7.53
CA ASN A 258 21.49 0.22 8.00
C ASN A 258 22.04 1.59 8.43
N ARG A 259 21.70 2.66 7.69
CA ARG A 259 22.16 4.01 8.05
C ARG A 259 21.52 4.51 9.33
N ILE A 260 20.24 4.21 9.55
CA ILE A 260 19.54 4.52 10.79
C ILE A 260 20.18 3.78 11.96
N GLU A 261 20.38 2.47 11.84
CA GLU A 261 21.02 1.65 12.89
C GLU A 261 22.44 2.12 13.22
N GLN A 262 23.25 2.46 12.20
CA GLN A 262 24.60 3.02 12.38
C GLN A 262 24.59 4.31 13.20
N ILE A 263 23.53 5.11 13.10
CA ILE A 263 23.40 6.35 13.88
C ILE A 263 22.87 6.07 15.28
N LEU A 264 21.93 5.13 15.44
CA LEU A 264 21.36 4.84 16.76
C LEU A 264 22.32 4.09 17.68
N SER A 265 23.12 3.17 17.14
CA SER A 265 24.02 2.32 17.92
C SER A 265 24.98 3.07 18.86
N PRO A 266 25.66 4.16 18.46
CA PRO A 266 26.54 4.89 19.37
C PRO A 266 25.80 5.82 20.35
N TYR A 267 24.53 6.13 20.12
CA TYR A 267 23.80 7.17 20.85
C TYR A 267 22.65 6.66 21.71
N THR A 268 22.32 5.36 21.67
CA THR A 268 21.23 4.77 22.45
C THR A 268 21.71 3.61 23.31
N THR A 269 21.29 3.57 24.59
CA THR A 269 21.58 2.46 25.49
C THR A 269 20.36 2.13 26.38
N PRO A 270 19.86 0.88 26.41
CA PRO A 270 20.18 -0.19 25.45
C PRO A 270 19.93 0.24 23.99
N ASN A 271 20.46 -0.50 23.01
CA ASN A 271 20.22 -0.18 21.60
C ASN A 271 18.71 -0.20 21.31
N VAL A 272 18.18 0.89 20.73
CA VAL A 272 16.80 0.96 20.27
C VAL A 272 16.69 0.20 18.95
N GLU A 273 15.82 -0.80 18.91
CA GLU A 273 15.53 -1.56 17.70
C GLU A 273 14.45 -0.85 16.87
N VAL A 274 14.65 -0.81 15.56
CA VAL A 274 13.74 -0.13 14.63
C VAL A 274 13.57 -0.95 13.35
N ARG A 275 12.44 -0.75 12.65
CA ARG A 275 12.23 -1.25 11.29
C ARG A 275 11.86 -0.08 10.39
N TYR A 276 12.70 0.21 9.40
CA TYR A 276 12.52 1.27 8.43
C TYR A 276 12.32 0.70 7.04
N GLU A 277 11.29 1.19 6.35
CA GLU A 277 11.01 0.89 4.96
C GLU A 277 10.49 2.14 4.23
N VAL A 278 10.69 2.17 2.91
CA VAL A 278 10.09 3.17 2.03
C VAL A 278 8.93 2.52 1.31
N VAL A 279 7.71 2.97 1.61
CA VAL A 279 6.47 2.42 1.05
C VAL A 279 5.88 3.37 0.02
N ASP A 280 5.14 2.81 -0.93
CA ASP A 280 4.38 3.60 -1.89
C ASP A 280 3.09 4.13 -1.24
N TYR A 281 2.86 5.44 -1.36
CA TYR A 281 1.66 6.13 -0.90
C TYR A 281 1.05 6.94 -2.05
N ARG A 282 -0.25 7.26 -1.99
CA ARG A 282 -0.99 7.88 -3.11
C ARG A 282 -0.34 9.14 -3.71
N ALA A 283 0.31 9.94 -2.88
CA ALA A 283 0.97 11.17 -3.32
C ALA A 283 2.46 10.98 -3.69
N GLY A 284 3.04 9.80 -3.41
CA GLY A 284 4.44 9.46 -3.65
C GLY A 284 5.02 8.54 -2.58
N LYS A 285 6.33 8.33 -2.58
CA LYS A 285 6.98 7.44 -1.59
C LYS A 285 7.01 8.06 -0.19
N VAL A 286 6.80 7.27 0.84
CA VAL A 286 6.81 7.69 2.25
C VAL A 286 7.78 6.83 3.04
N GLY A 287 8.56 7.43 3.93
CA GLY A 287 9.40 6.69 4.87
C GLY A 287 8.57 6.27 6.08
N LYS A 288 8.56 4.97 6.42
CA LYS A 288 7.85 4.42 7.56
C LYS A 288 8.85 3.75 8.50
N LEU A 289 8.95 4.25 9.72
CA LEU A 289 9.83 3.72 10.76
C LEU A 289 9.00 3.22 11.94
N GLU A 290 9.12 1.94 12.26
CA GLU A 290 8.58 1.35 13.48
C GLU A 290 9.63 1.34 14.58
N VAL A 291 9.26 1.75 15.80
CA VAL A 291 10.10 1.57 16.99
C VAL A 291 9.71 0.27 17.69
N LEU A 292 10.62 -0.70 17.72
CA LEU A 292 10.43 -2.00 18.33
C LEU A 292 10.80 -1.93 19.81
N ARG A 293 9.83 -1.53 20.62
CA ARG A 293 10.03 -1.37 22.08
C ARG A 293 10.03 -2.72 22.77
N ASP A 294 11.09 -2.97 23.54
CA ASP A 294 11.17 -4.07 24.50
C ASP A 294 11.10 -3.52 25.91
N ALA A 295 10.02 -3.83 26.64
CA ALA A 295 9.84 -3.35 28.00
C ALA A 295 10.99 -3.76 28.93
N ARG A 296 11.64 -4.91 28.69
CA ARG A 296 12.76 -5.40 29.51
C ARG A 296 14.02 -4.54 29.40
N LYS A 297 14.13 -3.74 28.33
CA LYS A 297 15.25 -2.84 28.05
C LYS A 297 15.02 -1.42 28.60
N LEU A 298 13.87 -1.16 29.22
CA LEU A 298 13.59 0.14 29.81
C LEU A 298 14.45 0.41 31.06
N PRO A 299 14.80 1.70 31.30
CA PRO A 299 14.62 2.84 30.38
C PRO A 299 15.71 2.91 29.30
N TYR A 300 15.33 3.35 28.09
CA TYR A 300 16.29 3.71 27.03
C TYR A 300 16.86 5.10 27.27
N ARG A 301 18.17 5.26 27.10
CA ARG A 301 18.92 6.48 27.44
C ARG A 301 19.83 6.90 26.29
N VAL A 302 20.27 8.15 26.33
CA VAL A 302 21.37 8.63 25.50
C VAL A 302 22.67 7.97 25.96
N ALA A 303 23.33 7.21 25.07
CA ALA A 303 24.58 6.52 25.37
C ALA A 303 25.82 7.42 25.28
N LYS A 304 25.75 8.47 24.46
CA LYS A 304 26.84 9.42 24.22
C LYS A 304 26.26 10.76 23.80
N SER A 305 26.83 11.85 24.31
CA SER A 305 26.38 13.20 23.93
C SER A 305 26.56 13.45 22.42
N VAL A 306 25.61 14.15 21.81
CA VAL A 306 25.62 14.51 20.38
C VAL A 306 24.85 15.81 20.15
N GLY A 307 25.31 16.59 19.16
CA GLY A 307 24.76 17.91 18.82
C GLY A 307 25.56 19.04 19.46
N ASP A 308 25.42 20.23 18.88
CA ASP A 308 26.11 21.45 19.31
C ASP A 308 25.09 22.41 19.93
N LYS A 309 24.10 22.85 19.14
CA LYS A 309 23.04 23.77 19.61
C LYS A 309 21.84 23.02 20.17
N LYS A 310 21.56 21.82 19.63
CA LYS A 310 20.47 20.94 20.08
C LYS A 310 21.05 19.70 20.76
N ARG A 311 22.04 19.93 21.61
CA ARG A 311 22.79 18.88 22.27
C ARG A 311 21.90 18.05 23.18
N ILE A 312 22.02 16.74 23.05
CA ILE A 312 21.56 15.78 24.06
C ILE A 312 22.78 15.27 24.80
N GLU A 313 22.64 15.06 26.10
CA GLU A 313 23.71 14.64 26.99
C GLU A 313 23.60 13.16 27.36
N GLU A 314 24.74 12.52 27.59
CA GLU A 314 24.81 11.15 28.08
C GLU A 314 23.95 10.94 29.34
N GLY A 315 23.25 9.81 29.39
CA GLY A 315 22.37 9.41 30.48
C GLY A 315 20.95 9.99 30.42
N GLN A 316 20.70 10.99 29.55
CA GLN A 316 19.37 11.59 29.42
C GLN A 316 18.32 10.57 28.94
N VAL A 317 17.12 10.70 29.50
CA VAL A 317 15.90 9.97 29.12
C VAL A 317 14.93 10.98 28.53
N PHE A 318 14.17 10.56 27.52
CA PHE A 318 13.12 11.38 26.93
C PHE A 318 11.80 10.62 26.88
N VAL A 319 10.70 11.36 27.02
CA VAL A 319 9.31 10.88 26.87
C VAL A 319 8.54 11.82 25.94
N ARG A 320 7.39 11.38 25.44
CA ARG A 320 6.48 12.16 24.61
C ARG A 320 5.21 12.53 25.35
N HIS A 321 4.81 13.79 25.18
CA HIS A 321 3.53 14.33 25.59
C HIS A 321 2.82 14.90 24.35
N GLY A 322 1.95 14.09 23.74
CA GLY A 322 1.36 14.43 22.44
C GLY A 322 2.45 14.55 21.37
N SER A 323 2.61 15.73 20.77
CA SER A 323 3.63 16.02 19.74
C SER A 323 4.99 16.43 20.28
N GLN A 324 5.13 16.68 21.59
CA GLN A 324 6.38 17.17 22.16
C GLN A 324 7.20 16.03 22.76
N THR A 325 8.51 16.11 22.60
CA THR A 325 9.47 15.20 23.24
C THR A 325 10.30 15.97 24.27
N GLU A 326 10.23 15.56 25.53
CA GLU A 326 10.80 16.27 26.69
C GLU A 326 11.47 15.31 27.67
N ALA A 327 12.15 15.85 28.68
CA ALA A 327 12.67 15.04 29.78
C ALA A 327 11.49 14.55 30.65
N PRO A 328 11.50 13.30 31.15
CA PRO A 328 10.45 12.81 32.02
C PRO A 328 10.46 13.57 33.35
N THR A 329 9.27 13.73 33.93
CA THR A 329 9.13 14.07 35.35
C THR A 329 9.70 12.94 36.22
N PRO A 330 10.06 13.20 37.50
CA PRO A 330 10.53 12.14 38.40
C PRO A 330 9.56 10.96 38.51
N ALA A 331 8.25 11.23 38.52
CA ALA A 331 7.21 10.21 38.57
C ALA A 331 7.17 9.35 37.30
N GLU A 332 7.31 9.95 36.12
CA GLU A 332 7.36 9.21 34.85
C GLU A 332 8.62 8.37 34.74
N LEU A 333 9.78 8.92 35.14
CA LEU A 333 11.02 8.16 35.15
C LEU A 333 10.91 6.94 36.07
N GLN A 334 10.31 7.12 37.26
CA GLN A 334 10.03 6.01 38.17
C GLN A 334 9.10 4.98 37.53
N ALA A 335 7.99 5.40 36.92
CA ALA A 335 7.04 4.50 36.26
C ALA A 335 7.69 3.68 35.14
N ILE A 336 8.57 4.29 34.33
CA ILE A 336 9.32 3.60 33.27
C ILE A 336 10.26 2.55 33.85
N VAL A 337 10.97 2.88 34.94
CA VAL A 337 11.87 1.94 35.63
C VAL A 337 11.08 0.77 36.20
N GLU A 338 9.97 1.04 36.89
CA GLU A 338 9.09 0.00 37.45
C GLU A 338 8.51 -0.91 36.37
N GLU A 339 8.12 -0.35 35.22
CA GLU A 339 7.68 -1.14 34.07
C GLU A 339 8.79 -2.08 33.59
N GLY A 340 10.02 -1.57 33.46
CA GLY A 340 11.17 -2.37 33.07
C GLY A 340 11.47 -3.52 34.03
N GLU A 341 11.43 -3.25 35.34
CA GLU A 341 11.63 -4.29 36.36
C GLU A 341 10.53 -5.36 36.32
N ARG A 342 9.25 -4.96 36.23
CA ARG A 342 8.13 -5.91 36.11
C ARG A 342 8.29 -6.83 34.89
N ALA A 343 8.71 -6.28 33.76
CA ALA A 343 8.92 -7.05 32.54
C ALA A 343 10.09 -8.05 32.65
N ARG A 344 11.17 -7.68 33.37
CA ARG A 344 12.29 -8.59 33.65
C ARG A 344 11.88 -9.75 34.56
N LEU A 345 11.14 -9.46 35.64
CA LEU A 345 10.67 -10.47 36.59
C LEU A 345 9.70 -11.49 35.98
N HIS A 346 8.79 -11.06 35.10
CA HIS A 346 7.83 -11.96 34.47
C HIS A 346 8.52 -13.05 33.64
N LEU A 347 9.61 -12.70 32.94
CA LEU A 347 10.40 -13.64 32.15
C LEU A 347 11.10 -14.69 33.04
N GLU A 348 11.58 -14.30 34.21
CA GLU A 348 12.23 -15.22 35.15
C GLU A 348 11.24 -16.25 35.72
N ALA A 349 10.00 -15.84 35.98
CA ALA A 349 8.92 -16.71 36.42
C ALA A 349 8.52 -17.73 35.32
N ASP A 350 8.44 -17.31 34.06
CA ASP A 350 8.16 -18.20 32.94
C ASP A 350 9.28 -19.24 32.72
N ARG A 351 10.55 -18.84 32.94
CA ARG A 351 11.72 -19.73 32.81
C ARG A 351 11.87 -20.73 33.94
N THR A 352 11.32 -20.45 35.12
CA THR A 352 11.35 -21.36 36.29
C THR A 352 10.14 -22.28 36.36
N SER A 353 9.14 -22.07 35.49
CA SER A 353 7.91 -22.89 35.39
C SER A 353 7.97 -23.95 34.28
N LEU A 354 9.10 -24.04 33.56
CA LEU A 354 9.46 -25.08 32.58
C LEU A 354 10.53 -25.99 33.19
#